data_AF-A0A1B6I9H8-F1
#
_entry.id   AF-A0A1B6I9H8-F1
#
_cell.length_a   1.000
_cell.length_b   1.000
_cell.length_c   1.000
_cell.angle_alpha   90.00
_cell.angle_beta   90.00
_cell.angle_gamma   90.00
#
_symmetry.space_group_name_H-M   'P 1'
#
loop_
_entity.id
_entity.type
_entity.pdbx_description
1 polymer ?
#
loop_
_entity_poly.entity_id
_entity_poly.type
_entity_poly.pdbx_seq_one_letter_code
_entity_poly.pdbx_strand_id
1 'polypeptide(L)'
;DDSLTYSSDYYKLLYKQQPGETDEEYYTRLTTRDSSEDAKTYKKKIGIVQKVYPDLAMFKDDKYLKNITENSLEEDEKRPWESTEDFYKRVYAQKPGESNDDYKKRVYTK
;
A
#
# COMPACT_ATOMS: atom_id res chain seq x y z
N ASP A 1 5.11 31.07 -7.79
CA ASP A 1 4.89 29.89 -6.93
C ASP A 1 6.04 28.93 -7.18
N ASP A 2 7.15 29.17 -6.50
CA ASP A 2 8.48 28.56 -6.78
C ASP A 2 8.76 27.36 -5.84
N SER A 3 7.72 26.91 -5.12
CA SER A 3 7.79 25.84 -4.12
C SER A 3 7.62 24.42 -4.74
N LEU A 4 7.12 24.34 -5.97
CA LEU A 4 6.88 23.08 -6.68
C LEU A 4 8.06 22.62 -7.54
N THR A 5 8.91 23.54 -8.01
CA THR A 5 10.04 23.25 -8.91
C THR A 5 11.15 22.50 -8.17
N TYR A 6 11.57 23.00 -7.01
CA TYR A 6 12.58 22.32 -6.17
C TYR A 6 12.11 20.99 -5.59
N SER A 7 10.79 20.79 -5.41
CA SER A 7 10.25 19.53 -4.92
C SER A 7 10.14 18.46 -6.03
N SER A 8 9.87 18.86 -7.28
CA SER A 8 9.76 17.92 -8.40
C SER A 8 11.06 17.18 -8.71
N ASP A 9 12.18 17.90 -8.83
CA ASP A 9 13.48 17.27 -9.14
C ASP A 9 13.97 16.38 -8.00
N TYR A 10 13.72 16.77 -6.75
CA TYR A 10 13.97 15.93 -5.58
C TYR A 10 13.21 14.60 -5.67
N TYR A 11 11.90 14.64 -5.94
CA TYR A 11 11.09 13.43 -6.03
C TYR A 11 11.38 12.59 -7.27
N LYS A 12 11.77 13.21 -8.39
CA LYS A 12 12.32 12.48 -9.54
C LYS A 12 13.56 11.70 -9.13
N LEU A 13 14.52 12.33 -8.45
CA LEU A 13 15.72 11.64 -8.01
C LEU A 13 15.42 10.53 -7.00
N LEU A 14 14.55 10.81 -6.01
CA LEU A 14 14.17 9.86 -4.97
C LEU A 14 13.53 8.60 -5.53
N TYR A 15 12.66 8.75 -6.52
CA TYR A 15 11.93 7.64 -7.14
C TYR A 15 12.53 7.19 -8.47
N LYS A 16 13.72 7.65 -8.84
CA LYS A 16 14.36 7.23 -10.10
C LYS A 16 14.62 5.71 -10.11
N GLN A 17 14.53 5.10 -11.29
CA GLN A 17 15.04 3.75 -11.53
C GLN A 17 16.54 3.68 -11.23
N GLN A 18 16.95 2.66 -10.50
CA GLN A 18 18.35 2.48 -10.10
C GLN A 18 19.16 1.82 -11.22
N PRO A 19 20.49 2.07 -11.30
CA PRO A 19 21.33 1.39 -12.28
C PRO A 19 21.27 -0.13 -12.14
N GLY A 20 20.92 -0.83 -13.22
CA GLY A 20 20.80 -2.30 -13.25
C GLY A 20 19.43 -2.82 -12.78
N GLU A 21 18.54 -1.95 -12.32
CA GLU A 21 17.17 -2.32 -11.95
C GLU A 21 16.33 -2.52 -13.21
N THR A 22 15.72 -3.70 -13.35
CA THR A 22 14.74 -3.97 -14.40
C THR A 22 13.47 -3.15 -14.19
N ASP A 23 12.65 -2.98 -15.23
CA ASP A 23 11.36 -2.30 -15.10
C ASP A 23 10.45 -3.00 -14.08
N GLU A 24 10.51 -4.33 -14.02
CA GLU A 24 9.72 -5.10 -13.05
C GLU A 24 10.14 -4.82 -11.61
N GLU A 25 11.45 -4.84 -11.32
CA GLU A 25 12.00 -4.53 -10.00
C GLU A 25 11.67 -3.09 -9.61
N TYR A 26 11.84 -2.17 -10.56
CA TYR A 26 11.55 -0.76 -10.37
C TYR A 26 10.09 -0.50 -9.99
N TYR A 27 9.16 -1.03 -10.77
CA TYR A 27 7.73 -0.86 -10.50
C TYR A 27 7.32 -1.57 -9.21
N THR A 28 7.92 -2.73 -8.92
CA THR A 28 7.68 -3.44 -7.65
C THR A 28 8.13 -2.58 -6.47
N ARG A 29 9.31 -1.95 -6.54
CA ARG A 29 9.81 -1.06 -5.50
C ARG A 29 8.91 0.16 -5.29
N LEU A 30 8.42 0.79 -6.37
CA LEU A 30 7.53 1.95 -6.25
C LEU A 30 6.16 1.59 -5.65
N THR A 31 5.65 0.40 -5.97
CA THR A 31 4.31 -0.05 -5.55
C THR A 31 4.30 -0.82 -4.22
N THR A 32 5.46 -1.14 -3.64
CA THR A 32 5.53 -1.77 -2.31
C THR A 32 5.30 -0.74 -1.21
N ARG A 33 4.46 -1.06 -0.22
CA ARG A 33 4.34 -0.28 1.03
C ARG A 33 5.42 -0.71 2.00
N ASP A 34 6.18 0.26 2.51
CA ASP A 34 7.16 -0.02 3.56
C ASP A 34 6.43 -0.42 4.85
N SER A 35 7.03 -1.29 5.67
CA SER A 35 6.40 -1.73 6.92
C SER A 35 6.21 -0.60 7.94
N SER A 36 6.96 0.50 7.81
CA SER A 36 6.81 1.71 8.61
C SER A 36 5.85 2.75 8.00
N GLU A 37 5.37 2.51 6.78
CA GLU A 37 4.52 3.45 6.03
C GLU A 37 3.04 3.14 6.25
N ASP A 38 2.31 4.11 6.82
CA ASP A 38 0.84 4.03 6.89
C ASP A 38 0.19 4.23 5.50
N ALA A 39 -1.08 3.82 5.33
CA ALA A 39 -1.71 3.85 4.03
C ALA A 39 -1.88 5.28 3.48
N LYS A 40 -1.99 6.29 4.35
CA LYS A 40 -2.02 7.72 3.97
C LYS A 40 -0.70 8.16 3.34
N THR A 41 0.42 7.81 3.95
CA THR A 41 1.77 8.13 3.48
C THR A 41 2.06 7.39 2.18
N TYR A 42 1.66 6.12 2.09
CA TYR A 42 1.73 5.33 0.86
C TYR A 42 0.94 5.97 -0.30
N LYS A 43 -0.32 6.37 -0.07
CA LYS A 43 -1.14 7.09 -1.07
C LYS A 43 -0.44 8.38 -1.54
N LYS A 44 0.15 9.12 -0.61
CA LYS A 44 0.92 10.34 -0.94
C LYS A 44 2.15 10.02 -1.80
N LYS A 45 2.90 8.96 -1.48
CA LYS A 45 4.02 8.47 -2.29
C LYS A 45 3.58 8.15 -3.72
N ILE A 46 2.54 7.32 -3.89
CA ILE A 46 2.03 6.97 -5.24
C ILE A 46 1.56 8.22 -6.00
N GLY A 47 0.84 9.13 -5.33
CA GLY A 47 0.41 10.39 -5.96
C GLY A 47 1.57 11.30 -6.37
N ILE A 48 2.70 11.29 -5.65
CA ILE A 48 3.92 12.00 -6.04
C ILE A 48 4.54 11.32 -7.26
N VAL A 49 4.73 9.99 -7.22
CA VAL A 49 5.30 9.21 -8.33
C VAL A 49 4.50 9.46 -9.62
N GLN A 50 3.18 9.42 -9.57
CA GLN A 50 2.32 9.68 -10.73
C GLN A 50 2.48 11.11 -11.28
N LYS A 51 2.74 12.09 -10.41
CA LYS A 51 2.98 13.48 -10.84
C LYS A 51 4.34 13.65 -11.50
N VAL A 52 5.39 13.02 -10.98
CA VAL A 52 6.76 13.19 -11.50
C VAL A 52 7.09 12.27 -12.67
N TYR A 53 6.38 11.14 -12.78
CA TYR A 53 6.51 10.15 -13.84
C TYR A 53 5.13 9.65 -14.33
N PRO A 54 4.32 10.50 -14.98
CA PRO A 54 2.95 10.15 -15.37
C PRO A 54 2.86 9.03 -16.41
N ASP A 55 3.94 8.80 -17.18
CA ASP A 55 3.96 7.89 -18.32
C ASP A 55 4.46 6.47 -17.98
N LEU A 56 4.70 6.15 -16.70
CA LEU A 56 5.13 4.80 -16.31
C LEU A 56 4.07 3.75 -16.68
N ALA A 57 4.51 2.68 -17.34
CA ALA A 57 3.62 1.61 -17.81
C ALA A 57 2.85 0.93 -16.66
N MET A 58 3.41 0.92 -15.45
CA MET A 58 2.77 0.35 -14.26
C MET A 58 1.38 0.94 -13.96
N PHE A 59 1.11 2.19 -14.36
CA PHE A 59 -0.21 2.81 -14.14
C PHE A 59 -1.30 2.28 -15.08
N LYS A 60 -0.94 1.42 -16.05
CA LYS A 60 -1.86 0.77 -16.99
C LYS A 60 -1.86 -0.76 -16.86
N ASP A 61 -1.04 -1.29 -15.96
CA ASP A 61 -0.85 -2.73 -15.80
C ASP A 61 -1.57 -3.19 -14.52
N ASP A 62 -2.50 -4.15 -14.71
CA ASP A 62 -3.38 -4.66 -13.66
C ASP A 62 -2.62 -5.20 -12.44
N LYS A 63 -1.42 -5.78 -12.64
CA LYS A 63 -0.59 -6.30 -11.55
C LYS A 63 -0.23 -5.17 -10.57
N TYR A 64 0.23 -4.05 -11.09
CA TYR A 64 0.68 -2.92 -10.27
C TYR A 64 -0.49 -2.08 -9.75
N LEU A 65 -1.58 -1.95 -10.52
CA LEU A 65 -2.81 -1.33 -10.03
C LEU A 65 -3.41 -2.09 -8.85
N LYS A 66 -3.40 -3.43 -8.90
CA LYS A 66 -3.80 -4.27 -7.78
C LYS A 66 -2.91 -4.04 -6.56
N ASN A 67 -1.58 -4.07 -6.73
CA ASN A 67 -0.65 -3.80 -5.63
C ASN A 67 -0.87 -2.42 -5.00
N ILE A 68 -1.07 -1.38 -5.81
CA ILE A 68 -1.37 -0.03 -5.31
C ILE A 68 -2.67 0.00 -4.51
N THR A 69 -3.71 -0.67 -5.01
CA THR A 69 -5.00 -0.75 -4.33
C THR A 69 -4.87 -1.46 -2.99
N GLU A 70 -4.22 -2.62 -2.97
CA GLU A 70 -4.02 -3.44 -1.77
C GLU A 70 -3.25 -2.71 -0.68
N ASN A 71 -2.18 -2.02 -1.06
CA ASN A 71 -1.32 -1.27 -0.15
C ASN A 71 -1.94 0.08 0.29
N SER A 72 -2.94 0.56 -0.44
CA SER A 72 -3.69 1.78 -0.09
C SER A 72 -4.78 1.53 0.96
N LEU A 73 -5.07 0.28 1.31
CA LEU A 73 -6.07 -0.03 2.34
C LEU A 73 -5.47 0.14 3.73
N GLU A 74 -6.23 0.78 4.62
CA GLU A 74 -5.89 0.79 6.04
C GLU A 74 -5.96 -0.65 6.60
N GLU A 75 -5.22 -0.93 7.66
CA GLU A 75 -5.19 -2.28 8.22
C GLU A 75 -6.55 -2.72 8.76
N ASP A 76 -7.39 -1.80 9.22
CA ASP A 76 -8.73 -2.05 9.75
C ASP A 76 -9.85 -1.91 8.71
N GLU A 77 -9.51 -1.71 7.43
CA GLU A 77 -10.48 -1.68 6.34
C GLU A 77 -10.70 -3.08 5.73
N LYS A 78 -11.96 -3.41 5.46
CA LYS A 78 -12.31 -4.64 4.76
C LYS A 78 -11.96 -4.53 3.29
N ARG A 79 -11.14 -5.46 2.79
CA ARG A 79 -10.75 -5.56 1.38
C ARG A 79 -11.95 -6.02 0.54
N PRO A 80 -12.12 -5.52 -0.70
CA PRO A 80 -13.31 -5.82 -1.50
C PRO A 80 -13.38 -7.30 -1.95
N TRP A 81 -12.25 -8.02 -1.98
CA TRP A 81 -12.17 -9.45 -2.30
C TRP A 81 -12.01 -10.36 -1.07
N GLU A 82 -11.96 -9.82 0.16
CA GLU A 82 -11.85 -10.66 1.36
C GLU A 82 -13.23 -10.96 1.97
N SER A 83 -13.38 -12.16 2.52
CA SER A 83 -14.59 -12.51 3.25
C SER A 83 -14.67 -11.72 4.55
N THR A 84 -15.87 -11.58 5.11
CA THR A 84 -16.04 -10.95 6.43
C THR A 84 -15.24 -11.71 7.50
N GLU A 85 -15.18 -13.04 7.42
CA GLU A 85 -14.43 -13.86 8.36
C GLU A 85 -12.91 -13.63 8.25
N ASP A 86 -12.38 -13.54 7.03
CA ASP A 86 -10.95 -13.27 6.82
C ASP A 86 -10.56 -11.88 7.31
N PHE A 87 -11.42 -10.88 7.08
CA PHE A 87 -11.26 -9.54 7.66
C PHE A 87 -11.15 -9.59 9.19
N TYR A 88 -12.11 -10.24 9.86
CA TYR A 88 -12.12 -10.31 11.32
C TYR A 88 -10.92 -11.08 11.87
N LYS A 89 -10.50 -12.18 11.24
CA LYS A 89 -9.29 -12.92 11.64
C LYS A 89 -8.02 -12.09 11.48
N ARG A 90 -7.93 -11.31 10.41
CA ARG A 90 -6.78 -10.46 10.10
C ARG A 90 -6.67 -9.26 11.05
N VAL A 91 -7.77 -8.52 11.25
CA VAL A 91 -7.79 -7.28 12.04
C VAL A 91 -7.87 -7.54 13.53
N TYR A 92 -8.63 -8.57 13.92
CA TYR A 92 -8.79 -8.98 15.30
C TYR A 92 -8.17 -10.36 15.43
N ALA A 93 -6.84 -10.46 15.40
CA ALA A 93 -6.16 -11.72 15.64
C ALA A 93 -6.51 -12.28 17.03
N GLN A 94 -6.51 -13.61 17.15
CA GLN A 94 -6.68 -14.30 18.43
C GLN A 94 -5.46 -14.02 19.31
N LYS A 95 -5.69 -13.65 20.57
CA LYS A 95 -4.60 -13.36 21.50
C LYS A 95 -3.92 -14.65 21.95
N PRO A 96 -2.63 -14.62 22.30
CA PRO A 96 -1.98 -15.78 22.91
C PRO A 96 -2.75 -16.25 24.16
N GLY A 97 -3.15 -17.52 24.17
CA GLY A 97 -3.92 -18.12 25.28
C GLY A 97 -5.42 -17.84 25.29
N GLU A 98 -5.97 -17.12 24.31
CA GLU A 98 -7.41 -16.90 24.18
C GLU A 98 -8.10 -18.14 23.60
N SER A 99 -9.18 -18.59 24.24
CA SER A 99 -9.98 -19.70 23.71
C SER A 99 -10.74 -19.29 22.44
N ASN A 100 -11.13 -20.25 21.61
CA ASN A 100 -11.93 -19.96 20.41
C ASN A 100 -13.29 -19.33 20.75
N ASP A 101 -13.87 -19.69 21.89
CA ASP A 101 -15.16 -19.14 22.32
C ASP A 101 -15.01 -17.70 22.83
N ASP A 102 -13.95 -17.40 23.57
CA ASP A 102 -13.66 -16.03 24.03
C ASP A 102 -13.32 -15.11 22.87
N TYR A 103 -12.55 -15.62 21.90
CA TYR A 103 -12.30 -14.95 20.64
C TYR A 103 -13.61 -14.58 19.93
N LYS A 104 -14.49 -15.58 19.74
CA LYS A 104 -15.77 -15.35 19.06
C LYS A 104 -16.62 -14.33 19.78
N LYS A 105 -16.68 -14.39 21.12
CA LYS A 105 -17.42 -13.44 21.96
C LYS A 105 -16.87 -12.01 21.86
N ARG A 106 -15.55 -11.85 21.80
CA ARG A 106 -14.90 -10.54 21.68
C ARG A 106 -15.09 -9.91 20.29
N VAL A 107 -15.08 -10.74 19.25
CA VAL A 107 -15.00 -10.28 17.85
C VAL A 107 -16.36 -10.18 17.17
N TYR A 108 -17.28 -11.13 17.39
CA TYR A 108 -18.53 -11.27 16.63
C TYR A 108 -19.82 -10.91 17.39
N THR A 109 -19.73 -10.51 18.65
CA THR A 109 -20.91 -10.16 19.49
C THR A 109 -20.99 -8.67 19.86
N LYS A 110 -20.48 -7.79 19.01
CA LYS A 110 -20.69 -6.34 19.13
C LYS A 110 -22.03 -5.92 18.55
#